data_AF-A0A7D9DH65-F1
#
_entry.id   AF-A0A7D9DH65-F1
#
_cell.length_a   1.000
_cell.length_b   1.000
_cell.length_c   1.000
_cell.angle_alpha   90.00
_cell.angle_beta   90.00
_cell.angle_gamma   90.00
#
_symmetry.space_group_name_H-M   'P 1'
#
loop_
_entity.id
_entity.type
_entity.pdbx_description
1 polymer ?
#
loop_
_entity_poly.entity_id
_entity_poly.type
_entity_poly.pdbx_seq_one_letter_code
_entity_poly.pdbx_strand_id
1 'polypeptide(L)'
;ACRQQYVVVDGEQSPYLPVLSGVPQGSVIGPILFLVYMNDLPEYVQSNVHLFADDTIMYLAIHSEDLCAQLQSDLDNLQSWEKDWSLTQTNVKSYQ
;
A
#
# COMPACT_ATOMS: atom_id res chain seq x y z
N ALA A 1 -18.18 -7.16 -17.64
CA ALA A 1 -17.87 -5.75 -17.34
C ALA A 1 -16.59 -5.40 -18.11
N CYS A 2 -16.62 -4.44 -19.04
CA CYS A 2 -15.43 -4.08 -19.83
C CYS A 2 -15.13 -2.58 -19.61
N ARG A 3 -14.39 -2.26 -18.53
CA ARG A 3 -13.93 -0.90 -18.25
C ARG A 3 -12.78 -0.58 -19.20
N GLN A 4 -12.79 0.60 -19.83
CA GLN A 4 -11.73 1.07 -20.71
C GLN A 4 -11.28 2.48 -20.31
N GLN A 5 -10.04 2.84 -20.65
CA GLN A 5 -9.46 4.16 -20.39
C GLN A 5 -8.66 4.66 -21.59
N TYR A 6 -8.54 5.97 -21.72
CA TYR A 6 -7.68 6.68 -22.68
C TYR A 6 -7.19 7.98 -22.04
N VAL A 7 -6.14 8.58 -22.60
CA VAL A 7 -5.59 9.87 -22.14
C VAL A 7 -5.64 10.89 -23.28
N VAL A 8 -5.76 12.16 -22.92
CA VAL A 8 -5.69 13.30 -23.86
C VAL A 8 -4.56 14.22 -23.43
N VAL A 9 -3.63 14.50 -24.34
CA VAL A 9 -2.52 15.44 -24.13
C VAL A 9 -2.48 16.37 -25.33
N ASP A 10 -2.52 17.68 -25.08
CA ASP A 10 -2.52 18.72 -26.13
C ASP A 10 -3.61 18.55 -27.20
N GLY A 11 -4.74 17.94 -26.84
CA GLY A 11 -5.87 17.68 -27.74
C GLY A 11 -5.77 16.35 -28.51
N GLU A 12 -4.63 15.67 -28.48
CA GLU A 12 -4.45 14.35 -29.09
C GLU A 12 -4.88 13.23 -28.14
N GLN A 13 -5.55 12.21 -28.68
CA GLN A 13 -6.13 11.11 -27.90
C GLN A 13 -5.36 9.80 -28.08
N SER A 14 -5.10 9.08 -26.98
CA SER A 14 -4.58 7.71 -27.04
C SER A 14 -5.65 6.71 -27.49
N PRO A 15 -5.28 5.50 -27.94
CA PRO A 15 -6.21 4.40 -28.06
C PRO A 15 -6.85 4.03 -26.72
N TYR A 16 -8.03 3.39 -26.79
CA TYR A 16 -8.69 2.82 -25.61
C TYR A 16 -7.99 1.54 -25.17
N LEU A 17 -7.67 1.45 -23.88
CA LEU A 17 -7.10 0.26 -23.26
C LEU A 17 -8.05 -0.31 -22.20
N PRO A 18 -8.18 -1.65 -22.10
CA PRO A 18 -8.97 -2.27 -21.06
C PRO A 18 -8.33 -2.02 -19.69
N VAL A 19 -9.16 -1.82 -18.67
CA VAL A 19 -8.71 -1.69 -17.29
C VAL A 19 -8.95 -3.00 -16.57
N LEU A 20 -7.86 -3.71 -16.28
CA LEU A 20 -7.88 -5.09 -15.76
C LEU A 20 -7.99 -5.17 -14.24
N SER A 21 -7.61 -4.12 -13.52
CA SER A 21 -7.56 -4.08 -12.05
C SER A 21 -7.88 -2.69 -11.51
N GLY A 22 -8.16 -2.59 -10.20
CA GLY A 22 -8.48 -1.34 -9.52
C GLY A 22 -9.98 -1.01 -9.46
N VAL A 23 -10.38 -0.16 -8.52
CA VAL A 23 -11.77 0.22 -8.26
C VAL A 23 -12.13 1.50 -9.04
N PRO A 24 -13.37 1.69 -9.54
CA PRO A 24 -13.75 2.95 -10.17
C PRO A 24 -13.54 4.14 -9.22
N GLN A 25 -12.83 5.18 -9.69
CA GLN A 25 -12.62 6.41 -8.93
C GLN A 25 -13.98 7.08 -8.65
N GLY A 26 -14.21 7.51 -7.40
CA GLY A 26 -15.50 8.04 -6.96
C GLY A 26 -16.49 6.96 -6.50
N SER A 27 -16.10 5.68 -6.48
CA SER A 27 -16.89 4.62 -5.85
C SER A 27 -16.83 4.73 -4.32
N VAL A 28 -18.00 4.69 -3.67
CA VAL A 28 -18.14 4.61 -2.19
C VAL A 28 -17.50 3.31 -1.65
N ILE A 29 -17.40 2.28 -2.48
CA ILE A 29 -16.85 0.97 -2.10
C ILE A 29 -15.31 0.96 -2.15
N GLY A 30 -14.69 1.88 -2.90
CA GLY A 30 -13.23 1.97 -3.04
C GLY A 30 -12.47 1.99 -1.70
N PRO A 31 -12.81 2.93 -0.79
CA PRO A 31 -12.19 3.00 0.53
C PRO A 31 -12.40 1.74 1.38
N ILE A 32 -13.59 1.12 1.31
CA ILE A 32 -13.90 -0.09 2.09
C ILE A 32 -13.07 -1.27 1.60
N LEU A 33 -12.98 -1.47 0.28
CA LEU A 33 -12.15 -2.54 -0.30
C LEU A 33 -10.68 -2.35 0.04
N PHE A 34 -10.21 -1.10 0.03
CA PHE A 34 -8.85 -0.77 0.44
C PHE A 34 -8.60 -1.13 1.92
N LEU A 35 -9.54 -0.82 2.83
CA LEU A 35 -9.39 -1.21 4.24
C LEU A 35 -9.35 -2.73 4.43
N VAL A 36 -10.17 -3.48 3.70
CA VAL A 36 -10.12 -4.96 3.71
C VAL A 36 -8.78 -5.47 3.19
N TYR A 37 -8.22 -4.81 2.19
CA TYR A 37 -6.94 -5.17 1.57
C TYR A 37 -5.75 -5.00 2.51
N MET A 38 -5.77 -3.98 3.37
CA MET A 38 -4.70 -3.71 4.35
C MET A 38 -4.87 -4.47 5.67
N ASN A 39 -6.02 -5.13 5.89
CA ASN A 39 -6.42 -5.60 7.21
C ASN A 39 -5.58 -6.78 7.74
N ASP A 40 -4.90 -7.50 6.86
CA ASP A 40 -4.01 -8.61 7.24
C ASP A 40 -2.58 -8.13 7.56
N LEU A 41 -2.18 -6.92 7.18
CA LEU A 41 -0.84 -6.38 7.42
C LEU A 41 -0.35 -6.53 8.88
N PRO A 42 -1.17 -6.28 9.92
CA PRO A 42 -0.72 -6.44 11.31
C PRO A 42 -0.33 -7.89 11.67
N GLU A 43 -0.74 -8.89 10.90
CA GLU A 43 -0.35 -10.29 11.10
C GLU A 43 1.08 -10.58 10.62
N TYR A 44 1.67 -9.70 9.80
CA TYR A 44 2.99 -9.88 9.18
C TYR A 44 4.14 -9.21 9.96
N VAL A 45 3.82 -8.44 11.01
CA VAL A 45 4.81 -7.65 11.76
C VAL A 45 4.57 -7.73 13.26
N GLN A 46 5.64 -7.57 14.05
CA GLN A 46 5.59 -7.63 15.51
C GLN A 46 5.43 -6.23 16.14
N SER A 47 5.90 -5.19 15.46
CA SER A 47 5.80 -3.79 15.90
C SER A 47 4.37 -3.26 15.86
N ASN A 48 4.12 -2.17 16.60
CA ASN A 48 2.81 -1.50 16.55
C ASN A 48 2.61 -0.87 15.17
N VAL A 49 1.43 -1.12 14.58
CA VAL A 49 1.03 -0.57 13.28
C VAL A 49 -0.24 0.26 13.43
N HIS A 50 -0.25 1.41 12.78
CA HIS A 50 -1.44 2.21 12.54
C HIS A 50 -1.69 2.34 11.04
N LEU A 51 -2.88 1.90 10.63
CA LEU A 51 -3.38 1.96 9.27
C LEU A 51 -4.40 3.09 9.15
N PHE A 52 -4.18 4.01 8.23
CA PHE A 52 -5.15 5.05 7.91
C PHE A 52 -5.18 5.32 6.41
N ALA A 53 -6.17 4.73 5.72
CA ALA A 53 -6.21 4.73 4.26
C ALA A 53 -4.82 4.32 3.70
N ASP A 54 -4.31 5.01 2.69
CA ASP A 54 -3.01 4.73 2.08
C ASP A 54 -1.79 4.98 2.99
N ASP A 55 -1.97 5.63 4.14
CA ASP A 55 -0.90 5.86 5.11
C ASP A 55 -0.77 4.69 6.10
N THR A 56 0.43 4.15 6.21
CA THR A 56 0.81 3.14 7.22
C THR A 56 1.95 3.67 8.07
N ILE A 57 1.77 3.65 9.39
CA ILE A 57 2.80 4.04 10.36
C ILE A 57 3.14 2.82 11.20
N MET A 58 4.41 2.40 11.15
CA MET A 58 4.99 1.39 12.03
C MET A 58 5.92 2.07 13.03
N TYR A 59 5.82 1.72 14.31
CA TYR A 59 6.68 2.29 15.34
C TYR A 59 7.01 1.30 16.46
N LEU A 60 8.24 1.40 16.96
CA LEU A 60 8.77 0.62 18.06
C LEU A 60 9.65 1.51 18.94
N ALA A 61 9.46 1.45 20.26
CA ALA A 61 10.33 2.17 21.20
C ALA A 61 11.64 1.38 21.35
N ILE A 62 12.73 1.92 20.81
CA ILE A 62 14.02 1.24 20.78
C ILE A 62 14.79 1.52 22.08
N HIS A 63 15.10 0.46 22.82
CA HIS A 63 15.90 0.50 24.04
C HIS A 63 17.06 -0.51 24.05
N SER A 64 17.21 -1.31 22.98
CA SER A 64 18.28 -2.30 22.80
C SER A 64 18.55 -2.55 21.32
N GLU A 65 19.71 -3.14 21.00
CA GLU A 65 20.04 -3.54 19.62
C GLU A 65 19.11 -4.63 19.09
N ASP A 66 18.60 -5.52 19.95
CA ASP A 66 17.62 -6.54 19.58
C ASP A 66 16.33 -5.92 19.02
N LEU A 67 15.89 -4.79 19.59
CA LEU A 67 14.71 -4.05 19.11
C LEU A 67 14.99 -3.34 17.77
N CYS A 68 16.22 -2.89 17.52
CA CYS A 68 16.62 -2.41 16.19
C CYS A 68 16.52 -3.53 15.15
N ALA A 69 17.04 -4.72 15.48
CA ALA A 69 16.98 -5.88 14.59
C ALA A 69 15.53 -6.33 14.33
N GLN A 70 14.68 -6.28 15.36
CA GLN A 70 13.25 -6.55 15.22
C GLN A 70 12.57 -5.56 14.28
N LEU A 71 12.81 -4.25 14.45
CA LEU A 71 12.22 -3.23 13.57
C LEU A 71 12.67 -3.42 12.12
N GLN A 72 13.94 -3.74 11.89
CA GLN A 72 14.43 -4.02 10.54
C GLN A 72 13.76 -5.27 9.96
N SER A 73 13.59 -6.33 10.75
CA SER A 73 12.86 -7.53 10.30
C SER A 73 11.40 -7.22 9.96
N ASP A 74 10.72 -6.37 10.73
CA ASP A 74 9.35 -5.97 10.45
C ASP A 74 9.24 -5.13 9.17
N LEU A 75 10.24 -4.28 8.88
CA LEU A 75 10.32 -3.55 7.61
C LEU A 75 10.53 -4.49 6.42
N ASP A 76 11.38 -5.53 6.57
CA ASP A 76 11.62 -6.52 5.52
C ASP A 76 10.35 -7.37 5.26
N ASN A 77 9.59 -7.69 6.31
CA ASN A 77 8.30 -8.36 6.21
C ASN A 77 7.25 -7.48 5.51
N LEU A 78 7.19 -6.19 5.86
CA LEU A 78 6.32 -5.21 5.21
C LEU A 78 6.61 -5.14 3.70
N GLN A 79 7.89 -5.05 3.32
CA GLN A 79 8.29 -5.04 1.91
C GLN A 79 7.87 -6.32 1.17
N SER A 80 7.93 -7.47 1.85
CA SER A 80 7.48 -8.75 1.27
C SER A 80 5.96 -8.78 1.09
N TRP A 81 5.22 -8.33 2.10
CA TRP A 81 3.75 -8.21 2.05
C TRP A 81 3.29 -7.26 0.92
N GLU A 82 3.94 -6.10 0.75
CA GLU A 82 3.64 -5.17 -0.34
C GLU A 82 3.82 -5.80 -1.72
N LYS A 83 4.86 -6.64 -1.87
CA LYS A 83 5.14 -7.36 -3.11
C LYS A 83 4.06 -8.40 -3.40
N ASP A 84 3.64 -9.17 -2.40
CA ASP A 84 2.58 -10.16 -2.54
C ASP A 84 1.26 -9.51 -2.96
N TRP A 85 0.97 -8.35 -2.39
CA TRP A 85 -0.18 -7.53 -2.71
C TRP A 85 0.04 -6.59 -3.91
N SER A 86 1.18 -6.68 -4.64
CA SER A 86 1.46 -5.83 -5.80
C SER A 86 1.23 -4.32 -5.58
N LEU A 87 1.42 -3.86 -4.34
CA LEU A 87 1.36 -2.46 -3.94
C LEU A 87 2.71 -1.82 -4.25
N THR A 88 2.97 -1.52 -5.52
CA THR A 88 4.29 -0.98 -5.89
C THR A 88 4.41 0.51 -5.53
N GLN A 89 5.46 0.82 -4.75
CA GLN A 89 5.95 2.14 -4.27
C GLN A 89 5.35 2.65 -2.93
N THR A 90 5.84 2.13 -1.81
CA THR A 90 5.89 2.94 -0.58
C THR A 90 7.18 3.76 -0.55
N ASN A 91 7.03 5.07 -0.51
CA ASN A 91 8.13 5.96 -0.12
C ASN A 91 8.35 5.75 1.38
N VAL A 92 9.25 4.86 1.77
CA VAL A 92 9.62 4.67 3.18
C VAL A 92 10.23 5.96 3.70
N LYS A 93 9.48 6.67 4.56
CA LYS A 93 9.97 7.82 5.30
C LYS A 93 10.29 7.35 6.71
N SER A 94 11.57 7.14 7.01
CA SER A 94 12.03 6.90 8.36
C SER A 94 12.27 8.23 9.07
N TYR A 95 11.64 8.41 10.24
CA TYR A 95 11.94 9.48 11.17
C TYR A 95 12.75 8.87 12.31
N GLN A 96 14.02 9.27 12.43
CA GLN A 96 14.89 8.95 13.56
C GLN A 96 14.63 9.89 14.73
#